data_AF-A0A1I8NL16-F1
#
_entry.id   AF-A0A1I8NL16-F1
#
_cell.length_a   1.000
_cell.length_b   1.000
_cell.length_c   1.000
_cell.angle_alpha   90.00
_cell.angle_beta   90.00
_cell.angle_gamma   90.00
#
_symmetry.space_group_name_H-M   'P 1'
#
loop_
_entity.id
_entity.type
_entity.pdbx_description
1 polymer ?
#
loop_
_entity_poly.entity_id
_entity_poly.type
_entity_poly.pdbx_seq_one_letter_code
_entity_poly.pdbx_strand_id
1 'polypeptide(L)' 'MPGGRRGLVAPQNTFLENIIRRSNSQPDSSFLLANAQIVDFPIVYCNESFCKISGYNRAEVMQKSC' A
#
# COMPACT_ATOMS: atom_id res chain seq x y z
N MET A 1 26.40 -31.44 8.77
CA MET A 1 25.43 -30.33 8.91
C MET A 1 25.03 -29.86 7.52
N PRO A 2 23.78 -30.04 7.04
CA PRO A 2 23.41 -29.54 5.72
C PRO A 2 23.04 -28.06 5.82
N GLY A 3 23.76 -27.24 5.09
CA GLY A 3 23.63 -25.78 5.05
C GLY A 3 22.29 -25.33 4.48
N GLY A 4 21.56 -24.54 5.26
CA GLY A 4 20.38 -23.83 4.79
C GLY A 4 20.80 -22.70 3.85
N ARG A 5 20.43 -22.81 2.58
CA ARG A 5 20.42 -21.69 1.65
C ARG A 5 19.36 -20.69 2.16
N ARG A 6 19.78 -19.72 2.98
CA ARG A 6 18.99 -18.52 3.23
C ARG A 6 18.91 -17.79 1.90
N GLY A 7 17.81 -18.01 1.16
CA GLY A 7 17.49 -17.21 0.00
C GLY A 7 17.58 -15.73 0.38
N LEU A 8 18.01 -14.90 -0.57
CA LEU A 8 18.02 -13.45 -0.39
C LEU A 8 16.60 -13.01 -0.04
N VAL A 9 16.35 -12.72 1.24
CA VAL A 9 15.13 -12.04 1.65
C VAL A 9 15.30 -10.62 1.19
N ALA A 10 14.59 -10.24 0.13
CA ALA A 10 14.46 -8.83 -0.23
C ALA A 10 14.04 -8.07 1.04
N PRO A 11 14.69 -6.94 1.39
CA PRO A 11 14.30 -6.19 2.57
C PRO A 11 12.82 -5.87 2.44
N GLN A 12 12.01 -6.40 3.36
CA GLN A 12 10.60 -6.05 3.47
C GLN A 12 10.53 -4.53 3.44
N ASN A 13 9.68 -3.97 2.56
CA ASN A 13 9.54 -2.52 2.43
C ASN A 13 8.75 -1.99 3.64
N THR A 14 9.39 -2.07 4.81
CA THR A 14 8.83 -1.79 6.13
C THR A 14 8.35 -0.35 6.24
N PHE A 15 8.86 0.55 5.40
CA PHE A 15 8.42 1.93 5.36
C PHE A 15 6.94 2.04 4.93
N LEU A 16 6.59 1.45 3.79
CA LEU A 16 5.20 1.46 3.30
C LEU A 16 4.27 0.69 4.24
N GLU A 17 4.72 -0.45 4.76
CA GLU A 17 3.95 -1.22 5.74
C GLU A 17 3.71 -0.42 7.03
N ASN A 18 4.70 0.32 7.53
CA ASN A 18 4.54 1.15 8.71
C ASN A 18 3.56 2.29 8.49
N ILE A 19 3.58 2.93 7.32
CA ILE A 19 2.60 3.96 6.96
C ILE A 19 1.18 3.36 6.94
N ILE A 20 1.02 2.22 6.27
CA ILE A 20 -0.27 1.51 6.17
C ILE A 20 -0.79 1.13 7.55
N ARG A 21 0.05 0.51 8.39
CA ARG A 21 -0.33 0.10 9.74
C ARG A 21 -0.74 1.28 10.61
N ARG A 22 0.05 2.37 10.59
CA ARG A 22 -0.26 3.59 11.36
C ARG A 22 -1.56 4.22 10.90
N SER A 23 -1.75 4.37 9.58
CA SER A 23 -2.99 4.98 9.10
C SER A 23 -4.22 4.11 9.35
N ASN A 24 -4.12 2.77 9.28
CA ASN A 24 -5.27 1.91 9.57
C ASN A 24 -5.63 1.89 11.06
N SER A 25 -4.68 2.24 11.94
CA SER A 25 -4.96 2.40 13.38
C SER A 25 -5.70 3.71 13.72
N GLN A 26 -5.88 4.62 12.76
CA GLN A 26 -6.55 5.91 12.94
C GLN A 26 -7.91 5.87 12.22
N PRO A 27 -9.05 5.77 12.94
CA PRO A 27 -10.38 5.61 12.35
C PRO A 27 -10.76 6.72 11.36
N ASP A 28 -10.34 7.94 11.65
CA ASP A 28 -10.66 9.14 10.88
C ASP A 28 -9.62 9.45 9.78
N SER A 29 -8.63 8.58 9.59
CA SER A 29 -7.62 8.75 8.54
C SER A 29 -8.12 8.15 7.23
N SER A 30 -8.17 8.95 6.17
CA SER A 30 -8.49 8.53 4.81
C SER A 30 -7.29 8.83 3.91
N PHE A 31 -6.71 7.82 3.27
CA PHE A 31 -5.51 8.01 2.43
C PHE A 31 -5.34 6.92 1.36
N LEU A 32 -4.49 7.25 0.38
CA LEU A 32 -4.00 6.36 -0.67
C LEU A 32 -2.48 6.54 -0.86
N LEU A 33 -1.83 5.56 -1.48
CA LEU A 33 -0.43 5.61 -1.88
C LEU A 33 -0.35 5.37 -3.38
N ALA A 34 0.41 6.21 -4.07
CA ALA A 34 0.70 6.11 -5.49
C ALA A 34 2.20 5.88 -5.71
N ASN A 35 2.55 5.15 -6.77
CA ASN A 35 3.96 4.93 -7.12
C ASN A 35 4.49 6.12 -7.94
N ALA A 36 5.27 6.99 -7.30
CA ALA A 36 5.89 8.15 -7.93
C ALA A 36 6.94 7.82 -9.00
N GLN A 37 7.42 6.57 -9.08
CA GLN A 37 8.45 6.14 -10.02
C GLN A 37 7.89 5.69 -11.38
N ILE A 38 6.56 5.57 -11.50
CA ILE A 38 5.88 5.12 -12.72
C ILE A 38 5.04 6.29 -13.24
N VAL A 39 5.04 6.46 -14.57
CA VAL A 39 4.18 7.43 -15.27
C VAL A 39 2.71 7.20 -14.89
N ASP A 40 1.94 8.27 -14.80
CA ASP A 40 0.54 8.29 -14.33
C ASP A 40 0.36 7.99 -12.83
N PHE A 41 1.44 7.78 -12.08
CA PHE A 41 1.41 7.63 -10.62
C PHE A 41 0.37 6.60 -10.16
N PRO A 42 0.47 5.33 -10.62
CA PRO A 42 -0.58 4.35 -10.38
C PRO A 42 -0.77 4.13 -8.88
N ILE A 43 -2.02 4.13 -8.44
CA ILE A 43 -2.39 3.89 -7.04
C ILE A 43 -2.04 2.44 -6.68
N VAL A 44 -1.19 2.27 -5.67
CA VAL A 44 -0.72 0.96 -5.16
C VAL A 44 -1.36 0.58 -3.83
N TYR A 45 -2.04 1.51 -3.16
CA TYR A 45 -2.79 1.26 -1.95
C TYR A 45 -3.88 2.32 -1.75
N CYS A 46 -5.01 1.93 -1.20
CA CYS A 46 -5.98 2.82 -0.57
C CYS A 46 -6.46 2.15 0.72
N ASN A 47 -6.88 2.90 1.74
CA ASN A 47 -7.49 2.32 2.94
C ASN A 47 -9.02 2.22 2.86
N GLU A 48 -9.63 1.53 3.83
CA GLU A 48 -11.08 1.33 3.84
C GLU A 48 -11.85 2.65 4.04
N SER A 49 -11.35 3.55 4.90
CA SER A 49 -11.93 4.88 5.10
C SER A 49 -12.02 5.68 3.80
N PHE A 50 -10.99 5.61 2.93
CA PHE A 50 -11.05 6.20 1.59
C PHE A 50 -12.17 5.62 0.73
N CYS A 51 -12.29 4.29 0.69
CA CYS A 51 -13.34 3.62 -0.08
C CYS A 51 -14.73 4.05 0.42
N LYS A 52 -14.90 4.12 1.74
CA LYS A 52 -16.17 4.51 2.38
C LYS A 52 -16.58 5.95 2.06
N ILE A 53 -15.65 6.90 2.07
CA ILE A 53 -15.94 8.33 1.84
C ILE A 53 -16.11 8.62 0.34
N SER A 54 -15.28 8.03 -0.51
CA SER A 54 -15.33 8.26 -1.96
C SER A 54 -16.47 7.51 -2.65
N GLY A 55 -16.95 6.41 -2.06
CA GLY A 55 -17.93 5.51 -2.67
C GLY A 55 -17.35 4.52 -3.68
N TYR A 56 -16.05 4.63 -4.00
CA TYR A 56 -15.37 3.66 -4.85
C TYR A 56 -14.95 2.43 -4.07
N ASN A 57 -15.12 1.27 -4.69
CA ASN A 57 -14.54 0.05 -4.18
C ASN A 57 -13.03 0.01 -4.48
N ARG A 58 -12.28 -0.77 -3.71
CA ARG A 58 -10.81 -0.85 -3.86
C ARG A 58 -10.41 -1.29 -5.28
N ALA A 59 -11.17 -2.16 -5.92
CA ALA A 59 -10.87 -2.63 -7.29
C ALA A 59 -10.99 -1.52 -8.35
N GLU A 60 -11.89 -0.54 -8.15
CA GLU A 60 -12.06 0.61 -9.04
C GLU A 60 -10.90 1.61 -8.93
N VAL A 61 -10.24 1.67 -7.78
CA VAL A 61 -9.22 2.68 -7.44
C VAL A 61 -7.80 2.18 -7.75
N MET A 62 -7.52 0.91 -7.46
CA MET A 62 -6.18 0.35 -7.62
C MET A 62 -5.70 0.44 -9.07
N GLN A 63 -4.42 0.76 -9.26
CA GLN A 63 -3.76 0.96 -10.55
C GLN A 63 -4.33 2.08 -11.42
N LYS A 64 -5.29 2.87 -10.92
CA LYS A 64 -5.71 4.10 -11.59
C LYS A 64 -4.68 5.20 -11.40
N SER A 65 -4.69 6.13 -12.35
CA SER A 65 -3.87 7.32 -12.31
C SER A 65 -4.27 8.20 -11.14
N CYS A 66 -3.28 8.81 -10.49
CA CYS A 66 -3.48 9.80 -9.44
C CYS A 66 -3.14 11.21 -9.93
#